data_AF-A0AA86VF11-F1
#
_entry.id   AF-A0AA86VF11-F1
#
_cell.length_a   1.000
_cell.length_b   1.000
_cell.length_c   1.000
_cell.angle_alpha   90.00
_cell.angle_beta   90.00
_cell.angle_gamma   90.00
#
_symmetry.space_group_name_H-M   'P 1'
#
loop_
_entity.id
_entity.type
_entity.pdbx_description
1 polymer ?
#
loop_
_entity_poly.entity_id
_entity_poly.type
_entity_poly.pdbx_seq_one_letter_code
_entity_poly.pdbx_strand_id
1 'polypeptide(L)'
;MSEPNSTSRTSAYLDALSQAIHKKLQKALANSSQRRNLLQELFADIALEVDDRAKDVILNKEEDGISPAEDINDGPICFYDVLADYFVRVSESGKPILDLIVQLWSQSFASHIFALLFHKWWTSHHSSLYYGCLSTDGYDHFLEIGDKHPLVAKVIRKSVQADLRVERVDSVDGSLRGFLCCNKKSISIFAKQTQVPSFDESLFHLDNPEVLLRYSAALVQGATNVFWIDIQTNTRRFQSLFCYLLQDVALDHTRLNKIPFQAQRDTYLLLSRFILFYNKADKIDSFLKQCPAFPTAFLIGGSADIFVTELTDQLQKLKVEPVLLHYLSEIKILQGTISIQMQYLDRDH
;
A
#
# COMPACT_ATOMS: atom_id res chain seq x y z
N MET A 1 16.13 -30.58 19.43
CA MET A 1 16.48 -29.26 20.00
C MET A 1 15.85 -28.24 19.08
N SER A 2 14.81 -27.57 19.56
CA SER A 2 13.92 -26.73 18.76
C SER A 2 14.43 -25.28 18.80
N GLU A 3 14.75 -24.69 17.65
CA GLU A 3 15.19 -23.29 17.55
C GLU A 3 13.98 -22.32 17.61
N PRO A 4 13.95 -21.35 18.53
CA PRO A 4 12.91 -20.32 18.59
C PRO A 4 13.42 -18.92 18.13
N ASN A 5 14.46 -18.82 17.31
CA ASN A 5 15.35 -17.64 17.33
C ASN A 5 15.20 -16.60 16.19
N SER A 6 14.55 -16.90 15.06
CA SER A 6 14.56 -16.01 13.88
C SER A 6 13.55 -14.86 13.98
N THR A 7 12.27 -15.14 14.27
CA THR A 7 11.20 -14.13 14.41
C THR A 7 11.48 -13.15 15.56
N SER A 8 12.16 -13.61 16.62
CA SER A 8 12.52 -12.81 17.78
C SER A 8 13.55 -11.71 17.45
N ARG A 9 14.50 -12.00 16.54
CA ARG A 9 15.55 -11.04 16.15
C ARG A 9 15.00 -9.90 15.30
N THR A 10 14.17 -10.23 14.30
CA THR A 10 13.53 -9.21 13.44
C THR A 10 12.62 -8.30 14.28
N SER A 11 11.81 -8.86 15.19
CA SER A 11 10.99 -8.04 16.09
C SER A 11 11.85 -7.12 16.96
N ALA A 12 12.90 -7.64 17.60
CA ALA A 12 13.78 -6.86 18.46
C ALA A 12 14.48 -5.72 17.71
N TYR A 13 14.87 -5.94 16.45
CA TYR A 13 15.44 -4.90 15.60
C TYR A 13 14.43 -3.78 15.30
N LEU A 14 13.19 -4.14 14.93
CA LEU A 14 12.13 -3.18 14.61
C LEU A 14 11.62 -2.45 15.86
N ASP A 15 11.60 -3.10 17.03
CA ASP A 15 11.37 -2.47 18.32
C ASP A 15 12.43 -1.42 18.63
N ALA A 16 13.72 -1.74 18.43
CA ALA A 16 14.81 -0.81 18.63
C ALA A 16 14.70 0.41 17.68
N LEU A 17 14.35 0.18 16.42
CA LEU A 17 14.11 1.25 15.44
C LEU A 17 12.92 2.13 15.83
N SER A 18 11.83 1.53 16.28
CA SER A 18 10.65 2.24 16.80
C SER A 18 11.00 3.12 18.00
N GLN A 19 11.81 2.61 18.94
CA GLN A 19 12.30 3.40 20.07
C GLN A 19 13.20 4.57 19.63
N ALA A 20 14.02 4.39 18.59
CA ALA A 20 14.86 5.45 18.05
C ALA A 20 14.02 6.58 17.42
N ILE A 21 12.99 6.22 16.65
CA ILE A 21 12.01 7.17 16.07
C ILE A 21 11.32 7.94 17.20
N HIS A 22 10.80 7.23 18.20
CA HIS A 22 10.13 7.82 19.36
C HIS A 22 11.04 8.82 20.10
N LYS A 23 12.30 8.45 20.39
CA LYS A 23 13.27 9.34 21.04
C LYS A 23 13.55 10.60 20.21
N LYS A 24 13.68 10.48 18.89
CA LYS A 24 13.93 11.62 17.99
C LYS A 24 12.73 12.57 17.94
N LEU A 25 11.51 12.04 17.92
CA LEU A 25 10.27 12.83 18.01
C LEU A 25 10.13 13.55 19.35
N GLN A 26 10.40 12.87 20.48
CA GLN A 26 10.41 13.53 21.79
C GLN A 26 11.42 14.67 21.86
N LYS A 27 12.63 14.47 21.31
CA LYS A 27 13.65 15.52 21.22
C LYS A 27 13.16 16.72 20.39
N ALA A 28 12.44 16.47 19.29
CA ALA A 28 11.86 17.53 18.45
C ALA A 28 10.71 18.28 19.15
N LEU A 29 9.92 17.59 19.98
CA LEU A 29 8.89 18.21 20.80
C LEU A 29 9.50 19.16 21.82
N ALA A 30 10.51 18.69 22.56
CA ALA A 30 11.19 19.43 23.61
C ALA A 30 12.02 20.63 23.10
N ASN A 31 12.61 20.52 21.91
CA ASN A 31 13.52 21.54 21.36
C ASN A 31 12.90 22.29 20.18
N SER A 32 12.22 23.41 20.44
CA SER A 32 11.55 24.21 19.40
C SER A 32 12.51 24.75 18.32
N SER A 33 13.73 25.14 18.67
CA SER A 33 14.72 25.70 17.74
C SER A 33 15.26 24.67 16.74
N GLN A 34 15.39 23.40 17.14
CA GLN A 34 15.91 22.32 16.31
C GLN A 34 14.81 21.41 15.74
N ARG A 35 13.55 21.66 16.11
CA ARG A 35 12.39 20.82 15.76
C ARG A 35 12.33 20.51 14.26
N ARG A 36 12.43 21.53 13.42
CA ARG A 36 12.38 21.37 11.96
C ARG A 36 13.50 20.47 11.45
N ASN A 37 14.74 20.70 11.90
CA ASN A 37 15.91 19.94 11.47
C ASN A 37 15.80 18.47 11.92
N LEU A 38 15.40 18.23 13.17
CA LEU A 38 15.22 16.89 13.70
C LEU A 38 14.14 16.10 12.95
N LEU A 39 13.02 16.75 12.58
CA LEU A 39 11.97 16.11 11.80
C LEU A 39 12.40 15.88 10.35
N GLN A 40 13.14 16.79 9.75
CA GLN A 40 13.69 16.62 8.41
C GLN A 40 14.69 15.46 8.36
N GLU A 41 15.61 15.38 9.33
CA GLU A 41 16.53 14.25 9.44
C GLU A 41 15.78 12.93 9.67
N LEU A 42 14.78 12.92 10.57
CA LEU A 42 13.98 11.72 10.81
C LEU A 42 13.25 11.26 9.55
N PHE A 43 12.67 12.19 8.79
CA PHE A 43 12.06 11.90 7.50
C PHE A 43 13.08 11.30 6.53
N ALA A 44 14.27 11.89 6.42
CA ALA A 44 15.33 11.38 5.56
C ALA A 44 15.73 9.95 5.96
N ASP A 45 15.94 9.69 7.25
CA ASP A 45 16.32 8.37 7.78
C ASP A 45 15.26 7.31 7.47
N ILE A 46 13.97 7.62 7.65
CA ILE A 46 12.85 6.69 7.39
C ILE A 46 12.64 6.43 5.89
N ALA A 47 12.95 7.42 5.05
CA ALA A 47 12.82 7.32 3.60
C ALA A 47 13.98 6.59 2.92
N LEU A 48 15.00 6.16 3.67
CA LEU A 48 16.12 5.41 3.13
C LEU A 48 15.70 4.01 2.66
N GLU A 49 16.34 3.58 1.59
CA GLU A 49 16.33 2.18 1.16
C GLU A 49 17.04 1.33 2.22
N VAL A 50 16.50 0.15 2.46
CA VAL A 50 17.08 -0.83 3.37
C VAL A 50 18.34 -1.39 2.70
N ASP A 51 19.48 -1.24 3.36
CA ASP A 51 20.74 -1.81 2.87
C ASP A 51 20.74 -3.35 2.99
N ASP A 52 21.64 -4.01 2.26
CA ASP A 52 21.66 -5.49 2.20
C ASP A 52 21.89 -6.13 3.58
N ARG A 53 22.64 -5.46 4.46
CA ARG A 53 22.86 -5.91 5.83
C ARG A 53 21.57 -5.92 6.64
N ALA A 54 20.75 -4.88 6.52
CA ALA A 54 19.46 -4.80 7.18
C ALA A 54 18.44 -5.73 6.53
N LYS A 55 18.49 -5.93 5.20
CA LYS A 55 17.64 -6.92 4.51
C LYS A 55 17.83 -8.32 5.06
N ASP A 56 19.06 -8.74 5.34
CA ASP A 56 19.32 -10.07 5.91
C ASP A 56 18.66 -10.28 7.28
N VAL A 57 18.58 -9.22 8.10
CA VAL A 57 17.92 -9.25 9.42
C VAL A 57 16.39 -9.20 9.31
N ILE A 58 15.87 -8.53 8.27
CA ILE A 58 14.43 -8.31 8.07
C ILE A 58 13.77 -9.47 7.32
N LEU A 59 14.42 -9.98 6.27
CA LEU A 59 13.86 -10.96 5.34
C LEU A 59 14.26 -12.41 5.64
N ASN A 60 15.23 -12.65 6.55
CA ASN A 60 15.72 -13.99 6.90
C ASN A 60 16.00 -14.85 5.66
N LYS A 61 17.12 -14.62 4.95
CA LYS A 61 17.64 -15.60 3.98
C LYS A 61 18.11 -16.84 4.74
N GLU A 62 17.21 -17.80 4.96
CA GLU A 62 17.64 -19.19 5.13
C GLU A 62 18.12 -19.67 3.76
N GLU A 63 19.42 -20.00 3.68
CA GLU A 63 20.02 -20.69 2.53
C GLU A 63 19.27 -22.01 2.30
N ASP A 64 18.31 -22.02 1.37
CA ASP A 64 17.91 -23.25 0.70
C ASP A 64 17.73 -22.99 -0.80
N GLY A 65 18.80 -23.32 -1.52
CA GLY A 65 18.73 -24.04 -2.79
C GLY A 65 18.04 -23.38 -3.98
N ILE A 66 18.88 -22.85 -4.88
CA ILE A 66 18.63 -22.60 -6.31
C ILE A 66 17.81 -21.34 -6.59
N SER A 67 18.51 -20.25 -6.89
CA SER A 67 17.94 -19.07 -7.57
C SER A 67 17.38 -19.48 -8.94
N PRO A 68 16.07 -19.33 -9.20
CA PRO A 68 15.59 -19.09 -10.54
C PRO A 68 15.80 -17.60 -10.84
N ALA A 69 16.22 -17.30 -12.06
CA ALA A 69 16.54 -15.96 -12.54
C ALA A 69 15.51 -14.91 -12.09
N GLU A 70 16.04 -13.80 -11.58
CA GLU A 70 15.31 -12.61 -11.14
C GLU A 70 14.39 -12.12 -12.27
N ASP A 71 13.11 -12.43 -12.14
CA ASP A 71 12.03 -11.86 -12.95
C ASP A 71 10.85 -11.56 -12.00
N ILE A 72 11.10 -10.80 -10.93
CA ILE A 72 10.05 -10.22 -10.08
C ILE A 72 10.40 -8.76 -9.79
N ASN A 73 9.45 -7.93 -10.16
CA ASN A 73 9.39 -6.48 -10.20
C ASN A 73 9.43 -5.81 -8.80
N ASP A 74 10.19 -6.35 -7.84
CA ASP A 74 10.31 -5.80 -6.49
C ASP A 74 11.37 -4.71 -6.48
N GLY A 75 10.90 -3.45 -6.53
CA GLY A 75 11.74 -2.28 -6.36
C GLY A 75 12.46 -2.26 -5.00
N PRO A 76 13.34 -1.29 -4.77
CA PRO A 76 14.06 -1.18 -3.51
C PRO A 76 13.08 -1.06 -2.32
N ILE A 77 13.28 -1.90 -1.30
CA ILE A 77 12.50 -1.87 -0.05
C ILE A 77 13.00 -0.70 0.80
N CYS A 78 12.11 0.19 1.21
CA CYS A 78 12.44 1.32 2.09
C CYS A 78 12.07 1.03 3.55
N PHE A 79 12.75 1.65 4.51
CA PHE A 79 12.49 1.45 5.94
C PHE A 79 11.05 1.79 6.33
N TYR A 80 10.46 2.82 5.71
CA TYR A 80 9.07 3.19 5.99
C TYR A 80 8.07 2.06 5.68
N ASP A 81 8.34 1.26 4.65
CA ASP A 81 7.41 0.21 4.21
C ASP A 81 7.40 -0.93 5.22
N VAL A 82 8.60 -1.35 5.64
CA VAL A 82 8.80 -2.36 6.70
C VAL A 82 8.17 -1.89 8.02
N LEU A 83 8.39 -0.63 8.38
CA LEU A 83 7.83 -0.05 9.61
C LEU A 83 6.31 0.06 9.58
N ALA A 84 5.72 0.42 8.43
CA ALA A 84 4.27 0.47 8.29
C ALA A 84 3.63 -0.90 8.50
N ASP A 85 4.21 -1.96 7.92
CA ASP A 85 3.76 -3.35 8.16
C ASP A 85 3.99 -3.82 9.60
N TYR A 86 5.10 -3.40 10.21
CA TYR A 86 5.41 -3.72 11.59
C TYR A 86 4.41 -3.07 12.55
N PHE A 87 4.11 -1.80 12.35
CA PHE A 87 3.17 -1.05 13.18
C PHE A 87 1.72 -1.52 13.08
N VAL A 88 1.33 -2.08 11.92
CA VAL A 88 0.07 -2.82 11.79
C VAL A 88 0.05 -4.07 12.67
N ARG A 89 1.15 -4.83 12.72
CA ARG A 89 1.26 -6.08 13.49
C ARG A 89 1.46 -5.87 14.98
N VAL A 90 2.18 -4.82 15.37
CA VAL A 90 2.55 -4.47 16.74
C VAL A 90 2.11 -3.04 17.02
N SER A 91 0.79 -2.83 17.11
CA SER A 91 0.16 -1.51 17.29
C SER A 91 0.65 -0.77 18.54
N GLU A 92 0.99 -1.51 19.60
CA GLU A 92 1.54 -0.96 20.85
C GLU A 92 2.85 -0.17 20.63
N SER A 93 3.71 -0.63 19.72
CA SER A 93 4.99 0.03 19.43
C SER A 93 4.81 1.32 18.62
N GLY A 94 3.77 1.40 17.78
CA GLY A 94 3.51 2.56 16.94
C GLY A 94 2.63 3.64 17.59
N LYS A 95 1.80 3.30 18.58
CA LYS A 95 0.89 4.27 19.23
C LYS A 95 1.59 5.47 19.88
N PRO A 96 2.66 5.31 20.69
CA PRO A 96 3.36 6.44 21.28
C PRO A 96 3.98 7.36 20.21
N ILE A 97 4.38 6.80 19.07
CA ILE A 97 4.91 7.55 17.92
C ILE A 97 3.79 8.39 17.30
N LEU A 98 2.61 7.80 17.09
CA LEU A 98 1.44 8.51 16.57
C LEU A 98 1.07 9.70 17.46
N ASP A 99 0.98 9.49 18.77
CA ASP A 99 0.62 10.53 19.74
C ASP A 99 1.60 11.72 19.70
N LEU A 100 2.89 11.47 19.51
CA LEU A 100 3.90 12.52 19.33
C LEU A 100 3.76 13.25 18.00
N ILE A 101 3.49 12.53 16.91
CA ILE A 101 3.26 13.14 15.59
C ILE A 101 2.02 14.03 15.62
N VAL A 102 0.94 13.62 16.28
CA VAL A 102 -0.29 14.42 16.45
C VAL A 102 -0.01 15.72 17.22
N GLN A 103 0.88 15.71 18.21
CA GLN A 103 1.33 16.93 18.89
C GLN A 103 2.19 17.83 17.99
N LEU A 104 2.90 17.24 17.04
CA LEU A 104 3.79 17.94 16.10
C LEU A 104 3.11 18.29 14.76
N TRP A 105 1.78 18.10 14.64
CA TRP A 105 1.03 18.22 13.38
C TRP A 105 1.15 19.58 12.67
N SER A 106 1.43 20.64 13.43
CA SER A 106 1.67 21.99 12.89
C SER A 106 2.98 22.11 12.10
N GLN A 107 3.86 21.11 12.20
CA GLN A 107 5.15 21.09 11.52
C GLN A 107 5.05 20.43 10.15
N SER A 108 5.68 21.04 9.14
CA SER A 108 5.64 20.58 7.74
C SER A 108 5.99 19.10 7.58
N PHE A 109 7.06 18.61 8.22
CA PHE A 109 7.51 17.22 8.11
C PHE A 109 6.66 16.20 8.87
N ALA A 110 5.79 16.62 9.81
CA ALA A 110 5.00 15.70 10.61
C ALA A 110 4.01 14.87 9.74
N SER A 111 3.34 15.51 8.78
CA SER A 111 2.45 14.81 7.84
C SER A 111 3.19 13.87 6.89
N HIS A 112 4.43 14.19 6.52
CA HIS A 112 5.25 13.31 5.68
C HIS A 112 5.61 12.04 6.43
N ILE A 113 6.13 12.18 7.65
CA ILE A 113 6.47 11.06 8.54
C ILE A 113 5.23 10.22 8.83
N PHE A 114 4.09 10.88 9.09
CA PHE A 114 2.80 10.21 9.27
C PHE A 114 2.43 9.35 8.06
N ALA A 115 2.45 9.93 6.86
CA ALA A 115 2.12 9.21 5.63
C ALA A 115 3.05 8.01 5.40
N LEU A 116 4.35 8.15 5.69
CA LEU A 116 5.31 7.07 5.52
C LEU A 116 5.07 5.92 6.51
N LEU A 117 4.93 6.22 7.80
CA LEU A 117 4.87 5.20 8.85
C LEU A 117 3.49 4.58 9.07
N PHE A 118 2.42 5.33 8.79
CA PHE A 118 1.05 4.93 9.18
C PHE A 118 0.15 4.65 7.99
N HIS A 119 0.69 4.55 6.76
CA HIS A 119 -0.15 4.38 5.57
C HIS A 119 -0.96 3.08 5.56
N LYS A 120 -0.40 2.02 6.11
CA LYS A 120 -1.09 0.73 6.20
C LYS A 120 -2.06 0.65 7.37
N TRP A 121 -1.96 1.57 8.33
CA TRP A 121 -2.63 1.43 9.62
C TRP A 121 -4.15 1.52 9.53
N TRP A 122 -4.71 2.46 8.76
CA TRP A 122 -6.17 2.66 8.75
C TRP A 122 -6.94 1.58 7.98
N THR A 123 -6.29 0.77 7.14
CA THR A 123 -7.00 -0.26 6.37
C THR A 123 -6.84 -1.67 6.91
N SER A 124 -5.88 -1.89 7.81
CA SER A 124 -5.57 -3.22 8.36
C SER A 124 -6.68 -3.84 9.18
N HIS A 125 -7.82 -3.14 9.32
CA HIS A 125 -9.03 -3.62 9.95
C HIS A 125 -9.55 -4.94 9.35
N HIS A 126 -9.20 -5.36 8.11
CA HIS A 126 -9.69 -6.64 7.56
C HIS A 126 -8.80 -7.36 6.53
N SER A 127 -7.52 -7.60 6.82
CA SER A 127 -6.82 -8.73 6.19
C SER A 127 -6.85 -9.92 7.14
N SER A 128 -8.04 -10.50 7.33
CA SER A 128 -8.12 -11.88 7.80
C SER A 128 -7.52 -12.74 6.68
N LEU A 129 -6.34 -13.29 6.95
CA LEU A 129 -5.69 -14.40 6.22
C LEU A 129 -4.72 -14.01 5.09
N TYR A 130 -3.45 -13.90 5.46
CA TYR A 130 -2.33 -14.24 4.57
C TYR A 130 -2.31 -15.76 4.38
N TYR A 131 -2.46 -16.27 3.15
CA TYR A 131 -2.16 -17.65 2.79
C TYR A 131 -1.08 -17.67 1.70
N GLY A 132 0.08 -18.23 1.99
CA GLY A 132 1.11 -18.51 0.99
C GLY A 132 0.83 -19.84 0.28
N CYS A 133 0.78 -19.83 -1.05
CA CYS A 133 0.76 -21.04 -1.86
C CYS A 133 2.18 -21.32 -2.36
N LEU A 134 2.74 -22.49 -2.07
CA LEU A 134 3.98 -22.96 -2.70
C LEU A 134 3.58 -23.91 -3.85
N SER A 135 3.61 -23.43 -5.08
CA SER A 135 3.48 -24.28 -6.27
C SER A 135 4.86 -24.79 -6.69
N THR A 136 5.02 -26.10 -6.86
CA THR A 136 6.28 -26.70 -7.31
C THR A 136 6.46 -26.69 -8.83
N ASP A 137 5.62 -25.98 -9.58
CA ASP A 137 5.75 -25.88 -11.04
C ASP A 137 5.31 -24.48 -11.51
N GLY A 138 6.26 -23.53 -11.55
CA GLY A 138 6.44 -22.42 -12.52
C GLY A 138 5.28 -21.57 -13.03
N TYR A 139 4.05 -21.75 -12.54
CA TYR A 139 2.86 -21.01 -12.93
C TYR A 139 2.09 -20.67 -11.66
N ASP A 140 2.26 -19.43 -11.18
CA ASP A 140 1.50 -18.89 -10.07
C ASP A 140 0.08 -18.53 -10.52
N HIS A 141 -0.85 -19.45 -10.30
CA HIS A 141 -2.27 -19.12 -10.26
C HIS A 141 -2.67 -18.81 -8.81
N PHE A 142 -2.83 -17.52 -8.52
CA PHE A 142 -3.39 -17.02 -7.26
C PHE A 142 -4.87 -17.41 -7.17
N LEU A 143 -5.22 -18.18 -6.14
CA LEU A 143 -6.62 -18.47 -5.79
C LEU A 143 -6.99 -17.68 -4.53
N GLU A 144 -7.86 -16.68 -4.68
CA GLU A 144 -8.54 -16.04 -3.55
C GLU A 144 -9.49 -17.04 -2.89
N ILE A 145 -9.26 -17.33 -1.60
CA ILE A 145 -10.14 -18.15 -0.78
C ILE A 145 -10.61 -17.28 0.40
N GLY A 146 -11.77 -16.63 0.22
CA GLY A 146 -12.46 -15.89 1.29
C GLY A 146 -13.21 -16.82 2.24
N ASP A 147 -13.36 -16.38 3.49
CA ASP A 147 -13.81 -17.17 4.64
C ASP A 147 -15.21 -17.82 4.56
N LYS A 148 -15.30 -18.97 5.26
CA LYS A 148 -16.45 -19.82 5.65
C LYS A 148 -16.68 -21.07 4.81
N HIS A 149 -16.68 -22.19 5.53
CA HIS A 149 -16.77 -23.60 5.14
C HIS A 149 -18.13 -24.02 4.51
N PRO A 150 -18.44 -23.61 3.26
CA PRO A 150 -18.90 -24.52 2.18
C PRO A 150 -17.93 -24.59 0.99
N LEU A 151 -16.73 -24.04 1.15
CA LEU A 151 -15.77 -23.73 0.08
C LEU A 151 -15.10 -24.95 -0.56
N VAL A 152 -15.06 -26.10 0.11
CA VAL A 152 -14.55 -27.34 -0.47
C VAL A 152 -15.37 -27.74 -1.71
N ALA A 153 -16.70 -27.51 -1.70
CA ALA A 153 -17.55 -27.77 -2.85
C ALA A 153 -17.30 -26.80 -4.02
N LYS A 154 -16.83 -25.57 -3.73
CA LYS A 154 -16.53 -24.54 -4.73
C LYS A 154 -15.13 -24.72 -5.35
N VAL A 155 -14.17 -25.18 -4.54
CA VAL A 155 -12.88 -25.70 -5.01
C VAL A 155 -13.14 -26.86 -5.96
N ILE A 156 -13.90 -27.89 -5.54
CA ILE A 156 -14.27 -29.03 -6.40
C ILE A 156 -14.96 -28.58 -7.70
N ARG A 157 -15.88 -27.59 -7.66
CA ARG A 157 -16.54 -27.07 -8.87
C ARG A 157 -15.61 -26.36 -9.84
N LYS A 158 -14.63 -25.58 -9.35
CA LYS A 158 -13.65 -24.90 -10.21
C LYS A 158 -12.54 -25.85 -10.69
N SER A 159 -12.18 -26.87 -9.90
CA SER A 159 -11.25 -27.95 -10.29
C SER A 159 -11.76 -28.77 -11.47
N VAL A 160 -13.08 -29.02 -11.55
CA VAL A 160 -13.74 -29.68 -12.68
C VAL A 160 -13.61 -28.88 -13.99
N GLN A 161 -13.35 -27.58 -13.92
CA GLN A 161 -13.17 -26.71 -15.09
C GLN A 161 -11.72 -26.67 -15.59
N ALA A 162 -10.77 -27.28 -14.86
CA ALA A 162 -9.33 -27.23 -15.14
C ALA A 162 -8.65 -28.63 -15.11
N ASP A 163 -9.43 -29.71 -15.26
CA ASP A 163 -8.94 -31.11 -15.28
C ASP A 163 -8.12 -31.56 -14.04
N LEU A 164 -8.31 -30.85 -12.92
CA LEU A 164 -7.63 -31.12 -11.65
C LEU A 164 -8.45 -32.10 -10.80
N ARG A 165 -7.83 -33.22 -10.40
CA ARG A 165 -8.44 -34.24 -9.53
C ARG A 165 -7.95 -34.07 -8.09
N VAL A 166 -8.86 -33.89 -7.15
CA VAL A 166 -8.54 -33.86 -5.71
C VAL A 166 -8.34 -35.30 -5.24
N GLU A 167 -7.15 -35.63 -4.75
CA GLU A 167 -6.87 -37.00 -4.26
C GLU A 167 -7.05 -37.15 -2.75
N ARG A 168 -6.66 -36.13 -1.97
CA ARG A 168 -6.72 -36.19 -0.50
C ARG A 168 -6.75 -34.81 0.12
N VAL A 169 -7.54 -34.65 1.17
CA VAL A 169 -7.56 -33.46 2.03
C VAL A 169 -7.41 -33.95 3.46
N ASP A 170 -6.29 -33.62 4.08
CA ASP A 170 -6.00 -33.97 5.46
C ASP A 170 -5.94 -32.68 6.31
N SER A 171 -6.48 -32.75 7.52
CA SER A 171 -6.39 -31.70 8.53
C SER A 171 -5.44 -32.15 9.63
N VAL A 172 -4.33 -31.44 9.81
CA VAL A 172 -3.35 -31.70 10.88
C VAL A 172 -2.99 -30.36 11.53
N ASP A 173 -3.17 -30.25 12.84
CA ASP A 173 -2.79 -29.09 13.66
C ASP A 173 -3.32 -27.73 13.15
N GLY A 174 -4.59 -27.68 12.72
CA GLY A 174 -5.22 -26.45 12.22
C GLY A 174 -4.71 -25.98 10.85
N SER A 175 -3.91 -26.80 10.18
CA SER A 175 -3.47 -26.59 8.80
C SER A 175 -4.19 -27.57 7.87
N LEU A 176 -4.79 -27.03 6.81
CA LEU A 176 -5.40 -27.82 5.73
C LEU A 176 -4.32 -28.15 4.70
N ARG A 177 -4.09 -29.44 4.47
CA ARG A 177 -3.25 -29.94 3.37
C ARG A 177 -4.15 -30.55 2.30
N GLY A 178 -4.10 -29.99 1.10
CA GLY A 178 -4.77 -30.53 -0.08
C GLY A 178 -3.77 -31.06 -1.09
N PHE A 179 -4.03 -32.24 -1.64
CA PHE A 179 -3.29 -32.80 -2.78
C PHE A 179 -4.16 -32.71 -4.04
N LEU A 180 -3.71 -31.91 -5.01
CA LEU A 180 -4.32 -31.81 -6.33
C LEU A 180 -3.42 -32.50 -7.36
N CYS A 181 -4.01 -33.34 -8.21
CA CYS A 181 -3.31 -34.00 -9.31
C CYS A 181 -3.81 -33.44 -10.65
N CYS A 182 -2.89 -32.97 -11.49
CA CYS A 182 -3.16 -32.65 -12.90
C CYS A 182 -2.07 -33.30 -13.77
N ASN A 183 -2.48 -34.06 -14.79
CA ASN A 183 -1.57 -34.70 -15.76
C ASN A 183 -0.33 -35.38 -15.14
N LYS A 184 -0.54 -36.21 -14.10
CA LYS A 184 0.49 -36.98 -13.37
C LYS A 184 1.47 -36.15 -12.51
N LYS A 185 1.21 -34.85 -12.31
CA LYS A 185 1.94 -34.00 -11.37
C LYS A 185 1.06 -33.70 -10.15
N SER A 186 1.59 -33.97 -8.96
CA SER A 186 0.93 -33.70 -7.68
C SER A 186 1.39 -32.35 -7.13
N ILE A 187 0.44 -31.45 -6.91
CA ILE A 187 0.64 -30.13 -6.30
C ILE A 187 0.16 -30.21 -4.84
N SER A 188 1.06 -29.89 -3.91
CA SER A 188 0.77 -29.79 -2.49
C SER A 188 0.42 -28.35 -2.12
N ILE A 189 -0.80 -28.12 -1.62
CA ILE A 189 -1.24 -26.81 -1.14
C ILE A 189 -1.24 -26.82 0.40
N PHE A 190 -0.64 -25.79 1.00
CA PHE A 190 -0.60 -25.58 2.43
C PHE A 190 -1.38 -24.32 2.79
N ALA A 191 -2.41 -24.45 3.62
CA ALA A 191 -3.04 -23.31 4.28
C ALA A 191 -2.69 -23.37 5.77
N LYS A 192 -1.93 -22.39 6.27
CA LYS A 192 -1.64 -22.24 7.70
C LYS A 192 -2.45 -21.06 8.23
N GLN A 193 -3.42 -21.33 9.10
CA GLN A 193 -4.16 -20.28 9.77
C GLN A 193 -3.28 -19.67 10.86
N THR A 194 -2.63 -18.55 10.57
CA THR A 194 -1.88 -17.79 11.58
C THR A 194 -2.88 -16.92 12.34
N GLN A 195 -3.03 -17.14 13.65
CA GLN A 195 -3.78 -16.23 14.52
C GLN A 195 -3.10 -14.86 14.47
N VAL A 196 -3.72 -13.90 13.79
CA VAL A 196 -3.36 -12.49 13.91
C VAL A 196 -3.77 -12.06 15.32
N PRO A 197 -2.90 -11.44 16.13
CA PRO A 197 -3.31 -10.89 17.41
C PRO A 197 -4.48 -9.93 17.17
N SER A 198 -5.52 -10.04 17.98
CA SER A 198 -6.71 -9.19 17.91
C SER A 198 -6.29 -7.72 17.97
N PHE A 199 -6.51 -6.99 16.88
CA PHE A 199 -6.32 -5.55 16.82
C PHE A 199 -7.34 -4.89 17.76
N ASP A 200 -6.87 -4.15 18.77
CA ASP A 200 -7.73 -3.45 19.71
C ASP A 200 -8.17 -2.11 19.12
N GLU A 201 -9.36 -2.08 18.49
CA GLU A 201 -9.98 -0.90 17.90
C GLU A 201 -10.21 0.23 18.93
N SER A 202 -10.42 -0.13 20.20
CA SER A 202 -10.71 0.82 21.28
C SER A 202 -9.51 1.72 21.61
N LEU A 203 -8.30 1.29 21.26
CA LEU A 203 -7.06 1.96 21.61
C LEU A 203 -6.84 3.27 20.83
N PHE A 204 -7.58 3.53 19.73
CA PHE A 204 -7.29 4.63 18.78
C PHE A 204 -8.46 5.56 18.45
N HIS A 205 -9.66 5.32 18.99
CA HIS A 205 -10.87 6.10 18.67
C HIS A 205 -11.10 6.27 17.15
N LEU A 206 -10.71 5.30 16.32
CA LEU A 206 -10.89 5.34 14.86
C LEU A 206 -12.37 5.29 14.46
N ASP A 207 -13.25 4.94 15.41
CA ASP A 207 -14.71 5.07 15.30
C ASP A 207 -15.18 6.53 15.26
N ASN A 208 -14.33 7.49 15.66
CA ASN A 208 -14.64 8.91 15.56
C ASN A 208 -14.40 9.41 14.12
N PRO A 209 -15.45 9.80 13.39
CA PRO A 209 -15.34 10.21 11.99
C PRO A 209 -14.48 11.48 11.82
N GLU A 210 -14.42 12.36 12.82
CA GLU A 210 -13.58 13.57 12.76
C GLU A 210 -12.09 13.23 12.87
N VAL A 211 -11.74 12.27 13.73
CA VAL A 211 -10.36 11.79 13.87
C VAL A 211 -9.92 11.08 12.59
N LEU A 212 -10.77 10.20 12.07
CA LEU A 212 -10.51 9.49 10.81
C LEU A 212 -10.33 10.46 9.64
N LEU A 213 -11.16 11.51 9.57
CA LEU A 213 -11.02 12.56 8.56
C LEU A 213 -9.70 13.33 8.71
N ARG A 214 -9.32 13.70 9.94
CA ARG A 214 -8.06 14.42 10.20
C ARG A 214 -6.84 13.59 9.80
N TYR A 215 -6.82 12.30 10.13
CA TYR A 215 -5.74 11.39 9.74
C TYR A 215 -5.70 11.19 8.23
N SER A 216 -6.86 11.01 7.60
CA SER A 216 -6.93 10.87 6.14
C SER A 216 -6.43 12.13 5.42
N ALA A 217 -6.82 13.31 5.88
CA ALA A 217 -6.36 14.57 5.31
C ALA A 217 -4.83 14.72 5.41
N ALA A 218 -4.24 14.33 6.53
CA ALA A 218 -2.80 14.43 6.71
C ALA A 218 -2.02 13.35 5.98
N LEU A 219 -2.58 12.15 5.83
CA LEU A 219 -2.05 11.17 4.90
C LEU A 219 -1.98 11.78 3.50
N VAL A 220 -3.11 12.28 2.98
CA VAL A 220 -3.17 12.80 1.61
C VAL A 220 -2.18 13.97 1.45
N GLN A 221 -2.11 14.86 2.44
CA GLN A 221 -1.16 15.96 2.44
C GLN A 221 0.30 15.48 2.50
N GLY A 222 0.61 14.50 3.34
CA GLY A 222 1.93 13.90 3.46
C GLY A 222 2.36 13.19 2.18
N ALA A 223 1.49 12.33 1.65
CA ALA A 223 1.64 11.62 0.38
C ALA A 223 1.86 12.59 -0.79
N THR A 224 1.05 13.65 -0.88
CA THR A 224 1.24 14.72 -1.88
C THR A 224 2.66 15.26 -1.86
N ASN A 225 3.16 15.59 -0.68
CA ASN A 225 4.47 16.21 -0.56
C ASN A 225 5.62 15.23 -0.85
N VAL A 226 5.55 13.98 -0.37
CA VAL A 226 6.59 12.98 -0.65
C VAL A 226 6.61 12.59 -2.12
N PHE A 227 5.46 12.52 -2.80
CA PHE A 227 5.43 12.30 -4.25
C PHE A 227 5.99 13.49 -5.03
N TRP A 228 5.78 14.72 -4.55
CA TRP A 228 6.47 15.88 -5.11
C TRP A 228 7.98 15.84 -4.94
N ILE A 229 8.50 15.30 -3.82
CA ILE A 229 9.95 15.07 -3.65
C ILE A 229 10.46 14.10 -4.71
N ASP A 230 9.73 13.02 -4.97
CA ASP A 230 10.08 12.05 -6.01
C ASP A 230 10.07 12.68 -7.41
N ILE A 231 9.07 13.50 -7.74
CA ILE A 231 9.06 14.29 -8.97
C ILE A 231 10.27 15.22 -9.07
N GLN A 232 10.57 15.97 -8.01
CA GLN A 232 11.67 16.95 -8.00
C GLN A 232 13.04 16.30 -8.14
N THR A 233 13.19 15.10 -7.58
CA THR A 233 14.45 14.33 -7.63
C THR A 233 14.50 13.34 -8.79
N ASN A 234 13.41 13.23 -9.56
CA ASN A 234 13.23 12.23 -10.62
C ASN A 234 13.53 10.80 -10.14
N THR A 235 13.06 10.47 -8.94
CA THR A 235 13.15 9.12 -8.35
C THR A 235 11.77 8.59 -8.04
N ARG A 236 11.66 7.29 -7.75
CA ARG A 236 10.39 6.64 -7.38
C ARG A 236 10.52 5.95 -6.01
N ARG A 237 11.16 6.63 -5.05
CA ARG A 237 11.41 6.05 -3.71
C ARG A 237 10.13 5.74 -2.94
N PHE A 238 9.06 6.48 -3.20
CA PHE A 238 7.77 6.32 -2.54
C PHE A 238 6.76 5.53 -3.38
N GLN A 239 7.25 4.75 -4.35
CA GLN A 239 6.40 3.94 -5.22
C GLN A 239 5.55 2.94 -4.44
N SER A 240 6.06 2.31 -3.37
CA SER A 240 5.25 1.34 -2.61
C SER A 240 4.09 2.01 -1.89
N LEU A 241 4.28 3.22 -1.35
CA LEU A 241 3.19 4.04 -0.81
C LEU A 241 2.15 4.36 -1.88
N PHE A 242 2.59 4.79 -3.07
CA PHE A 242 1.67 5.06 -4.19
C PHE A 242 0.88 3.82 -4.62
N CYS A 243 1.57 2.69 -4.83
CA CYS A 243 0.96 1.43 -5.23
C CYS A 243 -0.09 0.98 -4.21
N TYR A 244 0.22 1.06 -2.93
CA TYR A 244 -0.73 0.74 -1.87
C TYR A 244 -1.95 1.69 -1.91
N LEU A 245 -1.76 3.01 -1.98
CA LEU A 245 -2.91 3.93 -2.07
C LEU A 245 -3.78 3.67 -3.31
N LEU A 246 -3.17 3.30 -4.44
CA LEU A 246 -3.91 2.99 -5.65
C LEU A 246 -4.61 1.63 -5.60
N GLN A 247 -3.86 0.56 -5.42
CA GLN A 247 -4.33 -0.82 -5.60
C GLN A 247 -5.13 -1.29 -4.40
N ASP A 248 -4.59 -1.03 -3.21
CA ASP A 248 -5.12 -1.53 -1.96
C ASP A 248 -6.19 -0.62 -1.37
N VAL A 249 -6.16 0.69 -1.65
CA VAL A 249 -7.15 1.63 -1.10
C VAL A 249 -8.18 2.08 -2.12
N ALA A 250 -7.75 2.60 -3.28
CA ALA A 250 -8.67 3.22 -4.23
C ALA A 250 -9.38 2.20 -5.14
N LEU A 251 -8.71 1.11 -5.52
CA LEU A 251 -9.30 0.08 -6.39
C LEU A 251 -10.08 -1.00 -5.61
N ASP A 252 -9.83 -1.15 -4.30
CA ASP A 252 -10.62 -2.02 -3.43
C ASP A 252 -11.85 -1.28 -2.87
N HIS A 253 -13.01 -1.56 -3.47
CA HIS A 253 -14.28 -0.95 -3.09
C HIS A 253 -14.68 -1.24 -1.62
N THR A 254 -14.24 -2.36 -1.05
CA THR A 254 -14.56 -2.71 0.34
C THR A 254 -13.79 -1.86 1.34
N ARG A 255 -12.57 -1.46 1.00
CA ARG A 255 -11.73 -0.57 1.81
C ARG A 255 -12.07 0.89 1.58
N LEU A 256 -12.33 1.28 0.33
CA LEU A 256 -12.72 2.65 -0.02
C LEU A 256 -13.97 3.09 0.75
N ASN A 257 -15.00 2.25 0.83
CA ASN A 257 -16.27 2.56 1.50
C ASN A 257 -16.16 2.77 3.02
N LYS A 258 -15.03 2.41 3.64
CA LYS A 258 -14.77 2.62 5.08
C LYS A 258 -14.12 3.98 5.36
N ILE A 259 -13.60 4.64 4.33
CA ILE A 259 -12.96 5.93 4.44
C ILE A 259 -14.02 7.03 4.30
N PRO A 260 -13.94 8.14 5.06
CA PRO A 260 -14.87 9.24 4.91
C PRO A 260 -14.91 9.75 3.48
N PHE A 261 -16.09 10.13 3.01
CA PHE A 261 -16.29 10.51 1.61
C PHE A 261 -15.41 11.68 1.13
N GLN A 262 -15.08 12.61 2.03
CA GLN A 262 -14.11 13.67 1.75
C GLN A 262 -12.71 13.10 1.47
N ALA A 263 -12.26 12.17 2.30
CA ALA A 263 -10.96 11.52 2.14
C ALA A 263 -10.88 10.61 0.91
N GLN A 264 -11.98 9.95 0.52
CA GLN A 264 -12.05 9.23 -0.75
C GLN A 264 -11.78 10.16 -1.94
N ARG A 265 -12.44 11.33 -1.96
CA ARG A 265 -12.25 12.36 -3.01
C ARG A 265 -10.82 12.90 -3.01
N ASP A 266 -10.30 13.26 -1.85
CA ASP A 266 -8.94 13.80 -1.73
C ASP A 266 -7.89 12.78 -2.17
N THR A 267 -8.10 11.49 -1.85
CA THR A 267 -7.25 10.38 -2.32
C THR A 267 -7.35 10.18 -3.83
N TYR A 268 -8.57 10.27 -4.41
CA TYR A 268 -8.76 10.19 -5.85
C TYR A 268 -8.03 11.32 -6.59
N LEU A 269 -8.14 12.56 -6.11
CA LEU A 269 -7.44 13.70 -6.70
C LEU A 269 -5.92 13.57 -6.57
N LEU A 270 -5.43 13.12 -5.42
CA LEU A 270 -4.02 12.78 -5.21
C LEU A 270 -3.54 11.77 -6.27
N LEU A 271 -4.19 10.62 -6.36
CA LEU A 271 -3.77 9.55 -7.26
C LEU A 271 -3.82 9.99 -8.73
N SER A 272 -4.84 10.76 -9.11
CA SER A 272 -5.00 11.33 -10.45
C SER A 272 -3.75 12.10 -10.91
N ARG A 273 -3.16 12.91 -10.02
CA ARG A 273 -1.98 13.73 -10.33
C ARG A 273 -0.72 12.90 -10.56
N PHE A 274 -0.57 11.76 -9.87
CA PHE A 274 0.69 11.02 -9.82
C PHE A 274 0.66 9.66 -10.54
N ILE A 275 -0.49 9.20 -11.04
CA ILE A 275 -0.63 7.86 -11.64
C ILE A 275 0.27 7.61 -12.86
N LEU A 276 0.52 8.65 -13.67
CA LEU A 276 1.41 8.54 -14.83
C LEU A 276 2.88 8.46 -14.40
N PHE A 277 3.27 9.26 -13.42
CA PHE A 277 4.65 9.29 -12.91
C PHE A 277 5.14 7.92 -12.41
N TYR A 278 4.23 7.17 -11.76
CA TYR A 278 4.52 5.84 -11.21
C TYR A 278 4.27 4.69 -12.20
N ASN A 279 4.13 4.97 -13.50
CA ASN A 279 3.92 3.97 -14.54
C ASN A 279 2.72 3.05 -14.23
N LYS A 280 1.55 3.66 -13.95
CA LYS A 280 0.29 2.92 -13.69
C LYS A 280 -0.82 3.34 -14.66
N ALA A 281 -0.45 3.75 -15.87
CA ALA A 281 -1.40 4.10 -16.92
C ALA A 281 -2.36 2.96 -17.26
N ASP A 282 -1.91 1.70 -17.13
CA ASP A 282 -2.73 0.49 -17.32
C ASP A 282 -3.91 0.39 -16.32
N LYS A 283 -3.82 1.07 -15.17
CA LYS A 283 -4.87 1.06 -14.13
C LYS A 283 -5.89 2.17 -14.30
N ILE A 284 -5.70 3.12 -15.22
CA ILE A 284 -6.56 4.31 -15.34
C ILE A 284 -8.02 3.94 -15.59
N ASP A 285 -8.32 3.01 -16.49
CA ASP A 285 -9.71 2.60 -16.75
C ASP A 285 -10.41 2.06 -15.49
N SER A 286 -9.73 1.20 -14.72
CA SER A 286 -10.26 0.69 -13.45
C SER A 286 -10.39 1.79 -12.39
N PHE A 287 -9.44 2.71 -12.37
CA PHE A 287 -9.41 3.85 -11.45
C PHE A 287 -10.56 4.83 -11.72
N LEU A 288 -10.81 5.20 -12.98
CA LEU A 288 -11.91 6.10 -13.38
C LEU A 288 -13.29 5.52 -13.04
N LYS A 289 -13.44 4.19 -13.03
CA LYS A 289 -14.67 3.50 -12.62
C LYS A 289 -14.92 3.58 -11.10
N GLN A 290 -13.88 3.76 -10.30
CA GLN A 290 -13.95 3.90 -8.84
C GLN A 290 -14.03 5.36 -8.37
N CYS A 291 -14.32 6.29 -9.29
CA CYS A 291 -14.44 7.70 -8.94
C CYS A 291 -15.56 7.91 -7.90
N PRO A 292 -15.26 8.49 -6.72
CA PRO A 292 -16.30 8.86 -5.77
C PRO A 292 -17.20 9.94 -6.36
N ALA A 293 -18.44 10.07 -5.87
CA ALA A 293 -19.31 11.15 -6.33
C ALA A 293 -18.74 12.53 -5.91
N PHE A 294 -18.71 13.48 -6.83
CA PHE A 294 -18.33 14.86 -6.51
C PHE A 294 -19.60 15.72 -6.48
N PRO A 295 -19.84 16.50 -5.41
CA PRO A 295 -20.99 17.42 -5.36
C PRO A 295 -21.01 18.39 -6.56
N THR A 296 -19.83 18.71 -7.09
CA THR A 296 -19.60 19.60 -8.23
C THR A 296 -19.51 18.86 -9.57
N ALA A 297 -19.81 17.55 -9.63
CA ALA A 297 -19.73 16.77 -10.88
C ALA A 297 -20.64 17.33 -11.98
N PHE A 298 -21.78 17.95 -11.63
CA PHE A 298 -22.63 18.64 -12.61
C PHE A 298 -21.92 19.80 -13.33
N LEU A 299 -20.94 20.44 -12.68
CA LEU A 299 -20.20 21.58 -13.22
C LEU A 299 -18.89 21.17 -13.92
N ILE A 300 -18.23 20.14 -13.41
CA ILE A 300 -16.86 19.75 -13.82
C ILE A 300 -16.89 18.60 -14.84
N GLY A 301 -17.98 17.81 -14.88
CA GLY A 301 -18.11 16.64 -15.75
C GLY A 301 -17.96 15.32 -15.01
N GLY A 302 -17.76 14.25 -15.79
CA GLY A 302 -17.60 12.89 -15.29
C GLY A 302 -16.21 12.60 -14.70
N SER A 303 -15.95 11.35 -14.33
CA SER A 303 -14.67 10.93 -13.73
C SER A 303 -13.45 11.21 -14.62
N ALA A 304 -13.62 11.08 -15.95
CA ALA A 304 -12.61 11.41 -16.94
C ALA A 304 -12.29 12.91 -16.97
N ASP A 305 -13.30 13.78 -16.88
CA ASP A 305 -13.11 15.24 -16.92
C ASP A 305 -12.39 15.74 -15.67
N ILE A 306 -12.75 15.19 -14.50
CA ILE A 306 -12.06 15.45 -13.23
C ILE A 306 -10.60 15.00 -13.31
N PHE A 307 -10.35 13.80 -13.84
CA PHE A 307 -8.99 13.28 -14.02
C PHE A 307 -8.14 14.16 -14.95
N VAL A 308 -8.70 14.56 -16.10
CA VAL A 308 -8.02 15.43 -17.07
C VAL A 308 -7.74 16.81 -16.48
N THR A 309 -8.66 17.34 -15.66
CA THR A 309 -8.47 18.61 -14.94
C THR A 309 -7.25 18.52 -14.01
N GLU A 310 -7.21 17.50 -13.14
CA GLU A 310 -6.08 17.33 -12.21
C GLU A 310 -4.75 17.03 -12.93
N LEU A 311 -4.81 16.28 -14.02
CA LEU A 311 -3.64 16.02 -14.85
C LEU A 311 -3.12 17.32 -15.50
N THR A 312 -4.00 18.15 -16.02
CA THR A 312 -3.64 19.44 -16.63
C THR A 312 -3.04 20.39 -15.60
N ASP A 313 -3.67 20.49 -14.42
CA ASP A 313 -3.15 21.27 -13.29
C ASP A 313 -1.78 20.78 -12.82
N GLN A 314 -1.55 19.46 -12.84
CA GLN A 314 -0.26 18.88 -12.52
C GLN A 314 0.79 19.27 -13.56
N LEU A 315 0.50 19.13 -14.86
CA LEU A 315 1.41 19.49 -15.95
C LEU A 315 1.86 20.96 -15.87
N GLN A 316 0.95 21.88 -15.52
CA GLN A 316 1.27 23.31 -15.35
C GLN A 316 2.27 23.58 -14.20
N LYS A 317 2.31 22.70 -13.20
CA LYS A 317 3.19 22.82 -12.02
C LYS A 317 4.54 22.14 -12.23
N LEU A 318 4.67 21.23 -13.20
CA LEU A 318 5.90 20.49 -13.47
C LEU A 318 6.98 21.41 -14.03
N LYS A 319 8.17 21.37 -13.40
CA LYS A 319 9.37 22.11 -13.85
C LYS A 319 10.55 21.20 -14.19
N VAL A 320 10.43 19.90 -13.93
CA VAL A 320 11.48 18.91 -14.17
C VAL A 320 11.27 18.31 -15.56
N GLU A 321 12.12 18.69 -16.51
CA GLU A 321 11.96 18.34 -17.93
C GLU A 321 11.83 16.82 -18.19
N PRO A 322 12.69 15.94 -17.64
CA PRO A 322 12.53 14.49 -17.85
C PRO A 322 11.17 13.96 -17.37
N VAL A 323 10.66 14.52 -16.26
CA VAL A 323 9.35 14.11 -15.71
C VAL A 323 8.22 14.62 -16.59
N LEU A 324 8.29 15.87 -17.07
CA LEU A 324 7.29 16.41 -17.99
C LEU A 324 7.21 15.58 -19.29
N LEU A 325 8.36 15.25 -19.88
CA LEU A 325 8.42 14.40 -21.08
C LEU A 325 7.82 13.02 -20.83
N HIS A 326 8.07 12.44 -19.65
CA HIS A 326 7.48 11.18 -19.25
C HIS A 326 5.95 11.25 -19.11
N TYR A 327 5.40 12.29 -18.49
CA TYR A 327 3.95 12.48 -18.46
C TYR A 327 3.37 12.59 -19.87
N LEU A 328 3.98 13.38 -20.76
CA LEU A 328 3.53 13.54 -22.14
C LEU A 328 3.59 12.22 -22.93
N SER A 329 4.61 11.39 -22.70
CA SER A 329 4.70 10.07 -23.34
C SER A 329 3.58 9.15 -22.88
N GLU A 330 3.28 9.11 -21.58
CA GLU A 330 2.19 8.29 -21.04
C GLU A 330 0.82 8.78 -21.52
N ILE A 331 0.60 10.10 -21.62
CA ILE A 331 -0.64 10.67 -22.17
C ILE A 331 -0.86 10.25 -23.63
N LYS A 332 0.21 10.20 -24.42
CA LYS A 332 0.11 9.74 -25.81
C LYS A 332 -0.37 8.29 -25.89
N ILE A 333 0.02 7.44 -24.94
CA ILE A 333 -0.44 6.04 -24.87
C ILE A 333 -1.94 5.98 -24.53
N LEU A 334 -2.46 6.96 -23.78
CA LEU A 334 -3.88 7.04 -23.42
C LEU A 334 -4.80 7.53 -24.54
N GLN A 335 -4.26 8.01 -25.68
CA GLN A 335 -5.06 8.36 -26.86
C GLN A 335 -5.75 7.10 -27.40
N GLY A 336 -7.02 6.91 -27.00
CA GLY A 336 -7.86 5.76 -27.35
C GLY A 336 -8.64 5.17 -26.17
N THR A 337 -8.22 5.42 -24.92
CA THR A 337 -8.87 4.86 -23.71
C THR A 337 -9.80 5.87 -23.03
N ILE A 338 -9.51 7.17 -23.14
CA ILE A 338 -10.32 8.23 -22.52
C ILE A 338 -11.16 8.90 -23.61
N SER A 339 -12.44 8.55 -23.70
CA SER A 339 -13.41 9.33 -24.46
C SER A 339 -13.72 10.61 -23.69
N ILE A 340 -12.95 11.67 -23.94
CA ILE A 340 -13.23 13.00 -23.40
C ILE A 340 -14.50 13.50 -24.10
N GLN A 341 -15.62 13.59 -23.39
CA GLN A 341 -16.78 14.32 -23.89
C GLN A 341 -16.47 15.82 -23.74
N MET A 342 -15.84 16.41 -24.74
CA MET A 342 -15.76 17.88 -24.85
C MET A 342 -17.17 18.45 -25.07
N GLN A 343 -17.94 18.67 -24.00
CA GLN A 343 -19.26 19.31 -24.07
C GLN A 343 -19.21 20.85 -24.07
N TYR A 344 -18.03 21.48 -24.13
CA TYR A 344 -17.93 22.95 -23.99
C TYR A 344 -16.97 23.64 -24.96
N LEU A 345 -16.92 23.21 -26.23
CA LEU A 345 -16.26 23.99 -27.29
C LEU A 345 -17.09 24.21 -28.55
N ASP A 346 -18.40 23.97 -28.51
CA ASP A 346 -19.30 24.22 -29.65
C ASP A 346 -20.45 25.17 -29.29
N ARG A 347 -20.10 26.28 -28.64
CA ARG A 347 -20.91 27.50 -28.74
C ARG A 347 -20.04 28.62 -29.28
N ASP A 348 -20.49 29.14 -30.40
CA ASP A 348 -20.03 30.32 -31.13
C ASP A 348 -18.97 30.05 -32.20
N HIS A 349 -19.43 29.55 -33.36
CA HIS A 349 -19.21 30.22 -34.64
C HIS A 349 -20.37 30.02 -35.62
#